data_AF-A0A081ET93-F1
#
_entry.id   AF-A0A081ET93-F1
#
_cell.length_a   1.000
_cell.length_b   1.000
_cell.length_c   1.000
_cell.angle_alpha   90.00
_cell.angle_beta   90.00
_cell.angle_gamma   90.00
#
_symmetry.space_group_name_H-M   'P 1'
#
loop_
_entity.id
_entity.type
_entity.pdbx_description
1 polymer ?
#
loop_
_entity_poly.entity_id
_entity_poly.type
_entity_poly.pdbx_seq_one_letter_code
_entity_poly.pdbx_strand_id
1 'polypeptide(L)'
;MVGVTLGLAGIATVTVLLALSAFFSSSETAIFSLPAEWFEQQAATDDPRARVLKELYDDPHRLLVTLLVGNNVVNIAISSIVTMLVASYLPAGSAIAVTTVCTSFLVLVFGEIVPKAFGLGNAERWSLRIASPIRLVERLLSPLITLFDGITRRMNAYISGDANIEKPYTE
;
A
#
# COMPACT_ATOMS: atom_id res chain seq x y z
N MET A 1 14.05 30.88 -13.83
CA MET A 1 12.64 30.71 -13.43
C MET A 1 12.18 29.26 -13.55
N VAL A 2 12.42 28.57 -14.68
CA VAL A 2 12.01 27.17 -14.90
C VAL A 2 12.48 26.19 -13.81
N GLY A 3 13.73 26.30 -13.32
CA GLY A 3 14.25 25.41 -12.27
C GLY A 3 13.56 25.55 -10.90
N VAL A 4 13.15 26.76 -10.51
CA VAL A 4 12.44 27.00 -9.24
C VAL A 4 11.00 26.50 -9.32
N THR A 5 10.32 26.72 -10.45
CA THR A 5 8.97 26.22 -10.68
C THR A 5 8.94 24.69 -10.69
N LEU A 6 9.92 24.04 -11.33
CA LEU A 6 10.08 22.57 -11.31
C LEU A 6 10.38 22.05 -9.90
N GLY A 7 11.21 22.75 -9.13
CA GLY A 7 11.49 22.40 -7.74
C GLY A 7 10.23 22.44 -6.85
N LEU A 8 9.46 23.52 -6.93
CA LEU A 8 8.21 23.69 -6.17
C LEU A 8 7.15 22.66 -6.58
N ALA A 9 6.99 22.43 -7.89
CA ALA A 9 6.08 21.42 -8.41
C ALA A 9 6.48 20.01 -7.95
N GLY A 10 7.77 19.70 -7.94
CA GLY A 10 8.30 18.42 -7.45
C GLY A 10 8.04 18.22 -5.96
N ILE A 11 8.29 19.22 -5.13
CA ILE A 11 8.00 19.17 -3.68
C ILE A 11 6.50 18.95 -3.45
N ALA A 12 5.64 19.73 -4.11
CA ALA A 12 4.19 19.59 -4.00
C ALA A 12 3.74 18.17 -4.42
N THR A 13 4.31 17.64 -5.50
CA THR A 13 4.01 16.28 -5.96
C THR A 13 4.45 15.24 -4.93
N VAL A 14 5.65 15.36 -4.36
CA VAL A 14 6.14 14.47 -3.30
C VAL A 14 5.25 14.53 -2.06
N THR A 15 4.76 15.71 -1.67
CA THR A 15 3.83 15.84 -0.54
C THR A 15 2.52 15.10 -0.80
N VAL A 16 1.94 15.24 -2.00
CA VAL A 16 0.72 14.50 -2.37
C VAL A 16 0.98 12.99 -2.39
N LEU A 17 2.11 12.56 -2.97
CA LEU A 17 2.47 11.14 -3.01
C LEU A 17 2.70 10.58 -1.60
N LEU A 18 3.36 11.31 -0.69
CA LEU A 18 3.51 10.89 0.70
C LEU A 18 2.16 10.73 1.40
N ALA A 19 1.20 11.62 1.13
CA ALA A 19 -0.16 11.47 1.66
C ALA A 19 -0.87 10.23 1.10
N LEU A 20 -0.64 9.88 -0.18
CA LEU A 20 -1.17 8.65 -0.78
C LEU A 20 -0.51 7.39 -0.19
N SER A 21 0.82 7.40 0.01
CA SER A 21 1.55 6.32 0.68
C SER A 21 1.00 6.09 2.09
N ALA A 22 0.86 7.17 2.85
CA ALA A 22 0.25 7.17 4.17
C ALA A 22 -1.19 6.61 4.16
N PHE A 23 -1.99 6.99 3.16
CA PHE A 23 -3.35 6.46 2.99
C PHE A 23 -3.35 4.94 2.80
N PHE A 24 -2.54 4.39 1.90
CA PHE A 24 -2.48 2.94 1.67
C PHE A 24 -1.99 2.18 2.89
N SER A 25 -0.91 2.67 3.49
CA SER A 25 -0.26 2.06 4.64
C SER A 25 -1.15 2.06 5.89
N SER A 26 -1.80 3.19 6.20
CA SER A 26 -2.76 3.27 7.31
C SER A 26 -4.00 2.41 7.07
N SER A 27 -4.46 2.31 5.82
CA SER A 27 -5.61 1.49 5.44
C SER A 27 -5.34 -0.01 5.63
N GLU A 28 -4.16 -0.47 5.20
CA GLU A 28 -3.72 -1.85 5.41
C GLU A 28 -3.76 -2.22 6.89
N THR A 29 -3.08 -1.45 7.74
CA THR A 29 -3.06 -1.75 9.16
C THR A 29 -4.43 -1.64 9.81
N ALA A 30 -5.24 -0.64 9.45
CA ALA A 30 -6.58 -0.47 10.02
C ALA A 30 -7.53 -1.63 9.69
N ILE A 31 -7.52 -2.12 8.45
CA ILE A 31 -8.41 -3.22 8.05
C ILE A 31 -7.90 -4.53 8.67
N PHE A 32 -6.61 -4.85 8.50
CA PHE A 32 -6.07 -6.14 8.94
C PHE A 32 -5.87 -6.25 10.46
N SER A 33 -5.99 -5.16 11.24
CA SER A 33 -5.98 -5.23 12.70
C SER A 33 -7.34 -5.57 13.32
N LEU A 34 -8.43 -5.48 12.55
CA LEU A 34 -9.78 -5.72 13.07
C LEU A 34 -10.12 -7.22 13.07
N PRO A 35 -10.84 -7.72 14.08
CA PRO A 35 -11.26 -9.12 14.14
C PRO A 35 -12.37 -9.40 13.13
N ALA A 36 -12.46 -10.64 12.64
CA ALA A 36 -13.44 -11.05 11.62
C ALA A 36 -14.88 -10.77 12.05
N GLU A 37 -15.18 -10.98 13.33
CA GLU A 37 -16.52 -10.77 13.90
C GLU A 37 -16.96 -9.31 13.83
N TRP A 38 -16.02 -8.35 13.85
CA TRP A 38 -16.32 -6.93 13.72
C TRP A 38 -16.89 -6.61 12.33
N PHE A 39 -16.36 -7.23 11.27
CA PHE A 39 -16.87 -7.03 9.91
C PHE A 39 -18.29 -7.59 9.74
N GLU A 40 -18.58 -8.75 10.33
CA GLU A 40 -19.93 -9.33 10.33
C GLU A 40 -20.94 -8.46 11.09
N GLN A 41 -20.56 -7.96 12.27
CA GLN A 41 -21.39 -7.03 13.06
C GLN A 41 -21.66 -5.74 12.28
N GLN A 42 -20.64 -5.18 11.65
CA GLN A 42 -20.76 -3.92 10.94
C GLN A 42 -21.57 -4.08 9.65
N ALA A 43 -21.46 -5.21 8.95
CA ALA A 43 -22.26 -5.53 7.77
C ALA A 43 -23.76 -5.68 8.06
N ALA A 44 -24.14 -6.01 9.29
CA ALA A 44 -25.53 -6.06 9.74
C ALA A 44 -26.17 -4.67 9.96
N THR A 45 -25.36 -3.60 9.96
CA THR A 45 -25.87 -2.22 10.05
C THR A 45 -26.38 -1.71 8.68
N ASP A 46 -27.16 -0.62 8.69
CA ASP A 46 -27.65 0.01 7.45
C ASP A 46 -26.62 0.98 6.81
N ASP A 47 -25.34 0.91 7.21
CA ASP A 47 -24.28 1.74 6.63
C ASP A 47 -23.80 1.14 5.28
N PRO A 48 -23.96 1.84 4.14
CA PRO A 48 -23.48 1.34 2.85
C PRO A 48 -21.94 1.16 2.82
N ARG A 49 -21.19 1.91 3.63
CA ARG A 49 -19.72 1.76 3.72
C ARG A 49 -19.34 0.44 4.35
N ALA A 50 -20.13 -0.04 5.33
CA ALA A 50 -19.91 -1.32 5.97
C ALA A 50 -20.03 -2.48 4.97
N ARG A 51 -21.01 -2.41 4.05
CA ARG A 51 -21.19 -3.41 3.00
C ARG A 51 -19.99 -3.44 2.04
N VAL A 52 -19.53 -2.28 1.59
CA VAL A 52 -18.33 -2.20 0.73
C VAL A 52 -17.08 -2.71 1.45
N LEU A 53 -16.93 -2.37 2.73
CA LEU A 53 -15.81 -2.84 3.54
C LEU A 53 -15.83 -4.37 3.69
N LYS A 54 -17.02 -4.95 3.90
CA LYS A 54 -17.21 -6.41 3.96
C LYS A 54 -16.84 -7.08 2.64
N GLU A 55 -17.30 -6.54 1.50
CA GLU A 55 -16.94 -7.06 0.18
C GLU A 55 -15.43 -7.02 -0.08
N LEU A 56 -14.73 -5.99 0.41
CA LEU A 56 -13.27 -5.92 0.32
C LEU A 56 -12.60 -6.95 1.23
N TYR A 57 -13.11 -7.13 2.44
CA TYR A 57 -12.59 -8.08 3.43
C TYR A 57 -12.78 -9.55 3.00
N ASP A 58 -13.88 -9.85 2.28
CA ASP A 58 -14.22 -11.19 1.83
C ASP A 58 -13.29 -11.73 0.71
N ASP A 59 -12.50 -10.86 0.08
CA ASP A 59 -11.39 -11.22 -0.79
C ASP A 59 -10.06 -10.63 -0.26
N PRO A 60 -9.53 -11.18 0.85
CA PRO A 60 -8.40 -10.59 1.56
C PRO A 60 -7.12 -10.64 0.72
N HIS A 61 -6.98 -11.62 -0.17
CA HIS A 61 -5.86 -11.71 -1.10
C HIS A 61 -5.87 -10.52 -2.07
N ARG A 62 -7.00 -10.28 -2.75
CA ARG A 62 -7.12 -9.16 -3.68
C ARG A 62 -6.99 -7.80 -3.00
N LEU A 63 -7.54 -7.66 -1.79
CA LEU A 63 -7.39 -6.45 -0.98
C LEU A 63 -5.91 -6.20 -0.61
N LEU A 64 -5.22 -7.23 -0.12
CA LEU A 64 -3.80 -7.14 0.23
C LEU A 64 -2.96 -6.73 -0.98
N VAL A 65 -3.16 -7.38 -2.13
CA VAL A 65 -2.44 -7.03 -3.37
C VAL A 65 -2.74 -5.59 -3.78
N THR A 66 -4.00 -5.14 -3.71
CA THR A 66 -4.38 -3.77 -4.04
C THR A 66 -3.62 -2.75 -3.20
N LEU A 67 -3.61 -2.93 -1.88
CA LEU A 67 -2.95 -2.03 -0.94
C LEU A 67 -1.44 -2.03 -1.11
N LEU A 68 -0.84 -3.22 -1.26
CA LEU A 68 0.60 -3.39 -1.42
C LEU A 68 1.09 -2.78 -2.73
N VAL A 69 0.40 -3.03 -3.84
CA VAL A 69 0.73 -2.45 -5.15
C VAL A 69 0.56 -0.93 -5.13
N GLY A 70 -0.56 -0.43 -4.59
CA GLY A 70 -0.81 0.99 -4.46
C GLY A 70 0.30 1.71 -3.69
N ASN A 71 0.66 1.18 -2.51
CA ASN A 71 1.72 1.75 -1.69
C ASN A 71 3.08 1.72 -2.40
N ASN A 72 3.46 0.58 -2.98
CA ASN A 72 4.76 0.42 -3.62
C ASN A 72 4.92 1.30 -4.87
N VAL A 73 3.88 1.42 -5.71
CA VAL A 73 3.92 2.31 -6.89
C VAL A 73 4.13 3.76 -6.45
N VAL A 74 3.42 4.20 -5.42
CA VAL A 74 3.58 5.55 -4.87
C VAL A 74 4.99 5.75 -4.29
N ASN A 75 5.52 4.80 -3.52
CA ASN A 75 6.86 4.89 -2.93
C ASN A 75 7.96 4.95 -4.01
N ILE A 76 7.84 4.17 -5.08
CA ILE A 76 8.76 4.22 -6.23
C ILE A 76 8.67 5.57 -6.95
N ALA A 77 7.46 6.11 -7.10
CA ALA A 77 7.26 7.44 -7.70
C ALA A 77 7.90 8.55 -6.85
N ILE A 78 7.75 8.49 -5.51
CA ILE A 78 8.42 9.42 -4.58
C ILE A 78 9.93 9.34 -4.79
N SER A 79 10.52 8.13 -4.73
CA SER A 79 11.95 7.93 -4.91
C SER A 79 12.46 8.49 -6.25
N SER A 80 11.71 8.25 -7.33
CA SER A 80 12.07 8.73 -8.67
C SER A 80 12.07 10.26 -8.76
N ILE A 81 11.05 10.92 -8.21
CA ILE A 81 10.94 12.38 -8.24
C ILE A 81 11.99 13.02 -7.33
N VAL A 82 12.20 12.49 -6.11
CA VAL A 82 13.24 13.01 -5.20
C VAL A 82 14.63 12.84 -5.82
N THR A 83 14.91 11.71 -6.48
CA THR A 83 16.17 11.50 -7.22
C THR A 83 16.38 12.59 -8.26
N MET A 84 15.36 12.84 -9.09
CA MET A 84 15.44 13.88 -10.13
C MET A 84 15.66 15.28 -9.52
N LEU A 85 14.98 15.60 -8.42
CA LEU A 85 15.13 16.88 -7.73
C LEU A 85 16.55 17.04 -7.18
N VAL A 86 17.06 16.06 -6.43
CA VAL A 86 18.39 16.13 -5.80
C VAL A 86 19.51 16.13 -6.84
N ALA A 87 19.38 15.36 -7.91
CA ALA A 87 20.36 15.30 -9.00
C ALA A 87 20.56 16.65 -9.72
N SER A 88 19.58 17.57 -9.63
CA SER A 88 19.72 18.92 -10.19
C SER A 88 20.59 19.86 -9.34
N TYR A 89 20.88 19.50 -8.08
CA TYR A 89 21.65 20.33 -7.14
C TYR A 89 22.95 19.69 -6.65
N LEU A 90 23.12 18.37 -6.80
CA LEU A 90 24.29 17.64 -6.29
C LEU A 90 24.99 16.83 -7.40
N PRO A 91 26.32 16.65 -7.31
CA PRO A 91 27.04 15.67 -8.13
C PRO A 91 26.48 14.25 -7.98
N ALA A 92 26.55 13.44 -9.04
CA ALA A 92 25.87 12.13 -9.11
C ALA A 92 26.14 11.21 -7.91
N GLY A 93 27.39 11.10 -7.44
CA GLY A 93 27.75 10.23 -6.32
C GLY A 93 27.10 10.65 -4.99
N SER A 94 27.13 11.94 -4.65
CA SER A 94 26.50 12.46 -3.43
C SER A 94 24.99 12.55 -3.55
N ALA A 95 24.46 12.82 -4.75
CA ALA A 95 23.03 12.85 -5.03
C ALA A 95 22.37 11.49 -4.73
N ILE A 96 22.99 10.38 -5.11
CA ILE A 96 22.48 9.02 -4.83
C ILE A 96 22.41 8.77 -3.32
N ALA A 97 23.50 9.04 -2.59
CA ALA A 97 23.55 8.80 -1.15
C ALA A 97 22.52 9.65 -0.40
N VAL A 98 22.45 10.94 -0.70
CA VAL A 98 21.50 11.88 -0.08
C VAL A 98 20.06 11.49 -0.40
N THR A 99 19.76 11.15 -1.66
CA THR A 99 18.42 10.73 -2.07
C THR A 99 17.99 9.46 -1.36
N THR A 100 18.85 8.45 -1.30
CA THR A 100 18.53 7.17 -0.67
C THR A 100 18.18 7.37 0.80
N VAL A 101 19.01 8.11 1.55
CA VAL A 101 18.77 8.37 2.98
C VAL A 101 17.53 9.23 3.18
N CYS A 102 17.39 10.33 2.44
CA CYS A 102 16.27 11.26 2.57
C CYS A 102 14.93 10.61 2.21
N THR A 103 14.86 9.94 1.05
CA THR A 103 13.65 9.26 0.60
C THR A 103 13.26 8.14 1.55
N SER A 104 14.22 7.32 1.98
CA SER A 104 13.94 6.24 2.94
C SER A 104 13.38 6.80 4.24
N PHE A 105 13.99 7.85 4.78
CA PHE A 105 13.48 8.50 5.99
C PHE A 105 12.06 9.05 5.78
N LEU A 106 11.81 9.77 4.69
CA LEU A 106 10.51 10.36 4.41
C LEU A 106 9.42 9.30 4.26
N VAL A 107 9.66 8.26 3.46
CA VAL A 107 8.71 7.18 3.23
C VAL A 107 8.51 6.35 4.50
N LEU A 108 9.59 5.95 5.18
CA LEU A 108 9.47 5.13 6.40
C LEU A 108 8.74 5.87 7.51
N VAL A 109 9.04 7.14 7.74
CA VAL A 109 8.40 7.89 8.84
C VAL A 109 6.98 8.30 8.45
N PHE A 110 6.82 9.00 7.32
CA PHE A 110 5.56 9.65 6.98
C PHE A 110 4.64 8.81 6.08
N GLY A 111 5.18 7.85 5.33
CA GLY A 111 4.39 6.93 4.51
C GLY A 111 4.07 5.62 5.25
N GLU A 112 4.94 5.16 6.14
CA GLU A 112 4.82 3.82 6.75
C GLU A 112 4.55 3.86 8.25
N ILE A 113 5.55 4.17 9.08
CA ILE A 113 5.51 4.00 10.54
C ILE A 113 4.38 4.83 11.18
N VAL A 114 4.35 6.15 10.93
CA VAL A 114 3.33 7.03 11.53
C VAL A 114 1.92 6.69 11.03
N PRO A 115 1.69 6.51 9.71
CA PRO A 115 0.37 6.13 9.21
C PRO A 115 -0.11 4.77 9.71
N LYS A 116 0.76 3.76 9.82
CA LYS A 116 0.37 2.45 10.38
C LYS A 116 -0.03 2.57 11.84
N ALA A 117 0.72 3.33 12.64
CA ALA A 117 0.35 3.61 14.03
C ALA A 117 -1.01 4.34 14.13
N PHE A 118 -1.26 5.31 13.25
CA PHE A 118 -2.56 5.98 13.18
C PHE A 118 -3.69 5.02 12.79
N GLY A 119 -3.47 4.18 11.78
CA GLY A 119 -4.42 3.17 11.30
C GLY A 119 -4.80 2.19 12.39
N LEU A 120 -3.80 1.69 13.14
CA LEU A 120 -4.01 0.81 14.29
C LEU A 120 -4.84 1.49 15.39
N GLY A 121 -4.52 2.73 15.74
CA GLY A 121 -5.23 3.47 16.79
C GLY A 121 -6.65 3.92 16.43
N ASN A 122 -7.00 3.93 15.14
CA ASN A 122 -8.30 4.40 14.64
C ASN A 122 -9.00 3.38 13.75
N ALA A 123 -8.66 2.09 13.89
CA ALA A 123 -8.96 1.03 12.94
C ALA A 123 -10.44 1.02 12.49
N GLU A 124 -11.37 0.96 13.44
CA GLU A 124 -12.81 0.88 13.13
C GLU A 124 -13.31 2.06 12.27
N ARG A 125 -13.06 3.29 12.73
CA ARG A 125 -13.53 4.50 12.05
C ARG A 125 -12.80 4.74 10.74
N TRP A 126 -11.51 4.42 10.69
CA TRP A 126 -10.70 4.60 9.50
C TRP A 126 -11.13 3.63 8.42
N SER A 127 -11.25 2.33 8.73
CA SER A 127 -11.67 1.27 7.81
C SER A 127 -13.01 1.58 7.13
N LEU A 128 -14.00 2.13 7.86
CA LEU A 128 -15.26 2.56 7.27
C LEU A 128 -15.12 3.75 6.31
N ARG A 129 -14.26 4.73 6.64
CA ARG A 129 -14.05 5.92 5.81
C ARG A 129 -13.35 5.60 4.48
N ILE A 130 -12.43 4.64 4.52
CA ILE A 130 -11.53 4.31 3.40
C ILE A 130 -12.08 3.18 2.49
N ALA A 131 -13.16 2.51 2.89
CA ALA A 131 -13.79 1.43 2.13
C ALA A 131 -14.10 1.80 0.67
N SER A 132 -14.86 2.86 0.42
CA SER A 132 -15.22 3.26 -0.95
C SER A 132 -14.01 3.75 -1.78
N PRO A 133 -13.11 4.60 -1.24
CA PRO A 133 -11.86 4.93 -1.92
C PRO A 133 -11.03 3.71 -2.32
N ILE A 134 -10.86 2.72 -1.44
CA ILE A 134 -10.11 1.50 -1.77
C ILE A 134 -10.81 0.69 -2.85
N ARG A 135 -12.14 0.54 -2.78
CA ARG A 135 -12.89 -0.17 -3.82
C ARG A 135 -12.71 0.45 -5.20
N LEU A 136 -12.58 1.78 -5.27
CA LEU A 136 -12.24 2.45 -6.52
C LEU A 136 -10.82 2.10 -6.98
N VAL A 137 -9.83 2.15 -6.08
CA VAL A 137 -8.44 1.79 -6.41
C VAL A 137 -8.33 0.33 -6.86
N GLU A 138 -8.98 -0.59 -6.15
CA GLU A 138 -9.05 -2.01 -6.49
C GLU A 138 -9.60 -2.23 -7.90
N ARG A 139 -10.66 -1.51 -8.28
CA ARG A 139 -11.24 -1.58 -9.64
C ARG A 139 -10.28 -1.03 -10.69
N LEU A 140 -9.60 0.09 -10.41
CA LEU A 140 -8.62 0.68 -11.32
C LEU A 140 -7.38 -0.21 -11.50
N LEU A 141 -6.95 -0.87 -10.42
CA LEU A 141 -5.79 -1.78 -10.42
C LEU A 141 -6.14 -3.22 -10.82
N SER A 142 -7.41 -3.55 -11.02
CA SER A 142 -7.85 -4.89 -11.41
C SER A 142 -7.08 -5.55 -12.57
N PRO A 143 -6.72 -4.86 -13.68
CA PRO A 143 -5.91 -5.49 -14.73
C PRO A 143 -4.49 -5.85 -14.26
N LEU A 144 -3.92 -5.06 -13.36
CA LEU A 144 -2.60 -5.31 -12.80
C LEU A 144 -2.64 -6.42 -11.73
N ILE A 145 -3.70 -6.46 -10.93
CA ILE A 145 -3.90 -7.52 -9.93
C ILE A 145 -4.06 -8.88 -10.61
N THR A 146 -4.90 -8.97 -11.65
CA THR A 146 -5.09 -10.21 -12.41
C THR A 146 -3.80 -10.68 -13.10
N LEU A 147 -2.95 -9.76 -13.55
CA LEU A 147 -1.62 -10.08 -14.04
C LEU A 147 -0.74 -10.69 -12.93
N PHE A 148 -0.68 -10.05 -11.75
CA PHE A 148 0.09 -10.57 -10.62
C PHE A 148 -0.41 -11.94 -10.15
N ASP A 149 -1.72 -12.14 -10.06
CA ASP A 149 -2.30 -13.45 -9.72
C ASP A 149 -1.93 -14.53 -10.73
N GLY A 150 -1.89 -14.19 -12.02
CA GLY A 150 -1.43 -15.09 -13.08
C GLY A 150 0.03 -15.49 -12.92
N ILE A 151 0.89 -14.54 -12.55
CA ILE A 151 2.33 -14.79 -12.30
C ILE A 151 2.50 -15.65 -11.05
N THR A 152 1.87 -15.28 -9.93
CA THR A 152 1.96 -16.01 -8.65
C THR A 152 1.49 -17.46 -8.81
N ARG A 153 0.38 -17.70 -9.51
CA ARG A 153 -0.13 -19.05 -9.75
C ARG A 153 0.83 -19.91 -10.57
N ARG A 154 1.49 -19.32 -11.58
CA ARG A 154 2.53 -20.02 -12.34
C ARG A 154 3.75 -20.30 -11.48
N MET A 155 4.21 -19.33 -10.68
CA MET A 155 5.35 -19.51 -9.79
C MET A 155 5.08 -20.58 -8.72
N ASN A 156 3.89 -20.57 -8.10
CA ASN A 156 3.51 -21.59 -7.13
C ASN A 156 3.46 -22.99 -7.77
N ALA A 157 3.04 -23.11 -9.03
CA ALA A 157 3.11 -24.39 -9.74
C ALA A 157 4.56 -24.89 -9.95
N TYR A 158 5.54 -24.00 -10.00
CA TYR A 158 6.97 -24.38 -10.05
C TYR A 158 7.58 -24.63 -8.66
N ILE A 159 7.09 -23.96 -7.61
CA ILE A 159 7.61 -24.07 -6.24
C ILE A 159 7.00 -25.27 -5.49
N SER A 160 5.73 -25.62 -5.74
CA SER A 160 5.04 -26.78 -5.14
C SER A 160 5.46 -28.13 -5.75
N GLY A 161 6.72 -28.27 -6.14
CA GLY A 161 7.33 -29.48 -6.70
C GLY A 161 7.52 -30.64 -5.72
N ASP A 162 7.15 -30.51 -4.44
CA ASP A 162 7.17 -31.62 -3.46
C ASP A 162 6.00 -31.52 -2.47
N ALA A 163 4.79 -31.84 -2.92
CA ALA A 163 3.62 -32.08 -2.07
C ALA A 163 3.66 -33.47 -1.37
N ASN A 164 4.84 -33.93 -0.94
CA ASN A 164 5.05 -35.26 -0.36
C ASN A 164 5.87 -35.26 0.95
N ILE A 165 5.92 -34.15 1.69
CA ILE A 165 6.55 -34.09 3.02
C ILE A 165 5.52 -33.73 4.11
N GLU A 166 4.35 -34.35 4.05
CA GLU A 166 3.49 -34.51 5.24
C GLU A 166 3.12 -35.99 5.35
N LYS A 167 4.02 -36.78 5.95
CA LYS A 167 3.57 -37.97 6.68
C LYS A 167 3.15 -37.49 8.06
N PRO A 168 1.90 -37.73 8.49
CA PRO A 168 1.50 -37.47 9.87
C PRO A 168 2.42 -38.27 10.79
N TYR A 169 3.14 -37.59 11.67
CA TYR A 169 3.75 -38.24 12.83
C TYR A 169 2.62 -38.60 13.80
N THR A 170 1.90 -39.67 13.49
CA THR A 170 1.10 -40.40 14.48
C THR A 170 1.98 -41.51 15.03
N GLU A 171 2.52 -41.29 16.24
CA GLU A 171 2.54 -42.30 17.31
C GLU A 171 2.06 -41.63 18.60
#